data_AF-A0A1C2E9K0-F1
#
_entry.id   AF-A0A1C2E9K0-F1
#
_cell.length_a   1.000
_cell.length_b   1.000
_cell.length_c   1.000
_cell.angle_alpha   90.00
_cell.angle_beta   90.00
_cell.angle_gamma   90.00
#
_symmetry.space_group_name_H-M   'P 1'
#
loop_
_entity.id
_entity.type
_entity.pdbx_description
1 polymer ?
#
loop_
_entity_poly.entity_id
_entity_poly.type
_entity_poly.pdbx_seq_one_letter_code
_entity_poly.pdbx_strand_id
1 'polypeptide(L)'
;MDIGKRGDGCTTSAETLTYKGLTIREVEVLKWCATGKTAAEVALILDVTARTVNFHVGKAIQKIGACNKMSAVVQATKDGVI
;
A
#
# COMPACT_ATOMS: atom_id res chain seq x y z
N MET A 1 5.64 -25.00 11.36
CA MET A 1 6.20 -23.64 11.52
C MET A 1 5.05 -22.69 11.30
N ASP A 2 4.16 -22.64 12.28
CA ASP A 2 2.89 -21.93 12.21
C ASP A 2 3.03 -20.63 12.97
N ILE A 3 3.51 -19.60 12.28
CA ILE A 3 3.39 -18.24 12.76
C ILE A 3 2.02 -17.72 12.35
N GLY A 4 1.02 -18.13 13.12
CA GLY A 4 -0.24 -17.41 13.23
C GLY A 4 0.03 -16.02 13.78
N LYS A 5 0.44 -15.08 12.92
CA LYS A 5 0.30 -13.64 13.21
C LYS A 5 -1.20 -13.35 13.12
N ARG A 6 -1.86 -13.44 14.29
CA ARG A 6 -3.14 -12.74 14.53
C ARG A 6 -2.92 -11.31 14.04
N GLY A 7 -3.59 -10.96 12.96
CA GLY A 7 -3.64 -9.59 12.48
C GLY A 7 -4.49 -8.83 13.47
N ASP A 8 -3.84 -8.31 14.51
CA ASP A 8 -4.39 -7.19 15.25
C ASP A 8 -4.64 -6.11 14.21
N GLY A 9 -5.92 -5.91 13.89
CA GLY A 9 -6.41 -4.73 13.21
C GLY A 9 -6.16 -3.54 14.14
N CYS A 10 -4.89 -3.15 14.27
CA CYS A 10 -4.54 -1.90 14.91
C CYS A 10 -4.92 -0.80 13.92
N THR A 11 -6.14 -0.33 14.08
CA THR A 11 -6.62 0.98 13.68
C THR A 11 -5.69 2.05 14.25
N THR A 12 -4.57 2.32 13.58
CA THR A 12 -3.75 3.50 13.87
C THR A 12 -4.32 4.68 13.09
N SER A 13 -5.40 5.24 13.63
CA SER A 13 -5.91 6.56 13.31
C SER A 13 -5.01 7.61 13.99
N ALA A 14 -3.91 8.02 13.36
CA ALA A 14 -3.25 9.33 13.56
C ALA A 14 -1.87 9.39 12.90
N GLU A 15 -1.81 9.70 11.60
CA GLU A 15 -0.80 10.63 11.06
C GLU A 15 -1.21 11.06 9.64
N THR A 16 -1.89 12.19 9.53
CA THR A 16 -2.25 12.84 8.28
C THR A 16 -1.07 13.60 7.70
N LEU A 17 -0.22 12.89 6.95
CA LEU A 17 0.52 13.48 5.83
C LEU A 17 -0.09 12.90 4.55
N THR A 18 -1.25 13.46 4.17
CA THR A 18 -2.01 13.08 2.98
C THR A 18 -1.37 13.65 1.73
N TYR A 19 -0.67 12.82 0.96
CA TYR A 19 -0.26 13.19 -0.39
C TYR A 19 -1.40 12.86 -1.36
N LYS A 20 -2.08 13.89 -1.89
CA LYS A 20 -3.26 13.76 -2.77
C LYS A 20 -4.35 12.79 -2.24
N GLY A 21 -4.60 12.78 -0.93
CA GLY A 21 -5.66 11.96 -0.31
C GLY A 21 -5.28 10.50 -0.01
N LEU A 22 -4.04 10.09 -0.32
CA LEU A 22 -3.49 8.79 0.09
C LEU A 22 -2.95 8.88 1.51
N THR A 23 -3.08 7.77 2.26
CA THR A 23 -2.40 7.59 3.54
C THR A 23 -0.92 7.25 3.31
N ILE A 24 -0.09 7.46 4.33
CA ILE A 24 1.33 7.10 4.29
C ILE A 24 1.52 5.62 3.90
N ARG A 25 0.74 4.71 4.49
CA ARG A 25 0.81 3.27 4.17
C ARG A 25 0.45 2.95 2.72
N GLU A 26 -0.55 3.63 2.17
CA GLU A 26 -0.91 3.49 0.75
C GLU A 26 0.23 3.97 -0.17
N VAL A 27 0.87 5.09 0.18
CA VAL A 27 2.03 5.62 -0.56
C VAL A 27 3.23 4.66 -0.48
N GLU A 28 3.58 4.18 0.72
CA GLU A 28 4.68 3.23 0.93
C GLU A 28 4.50 1.96 0.08
N VAL A 29 3.29 1.39 0.11
CA VAL A 29 2.98 0.19 -0.65
C VAL A 29 3.10 0.44 -2.16
N LEU A 30 2.61 1.58 -2.65
CA LEU A 30 2.76 1.96 -4.06
C LEU A 30 4.22 2.18 -4.48
N LYS A 31 5.05 2.79 -3.62
CA LYS A 31 6.50 2.95 -3.86
C LYS A 31 7.18 1.61 -4.09
N TRP A 32 6.95 0.63 -3.22
CA TRP A 32 7.54 -0.69 -3.39
C TRP A 32 6.98 -1.41 -4.63
N CYS A 33 5.69 -1.24 -4.93
CA CYS A 33 5.11 -1.78 -6.17
C CYS A 33 5.75 -1.17 -7.42
N ALA A 34 6.12 0.12 -7.40
CA ALA A 34 6.82 0.78 -8.51
C ALA A 34 8.21 0.18 -8.78
N THR A 35 8.87 -0.34 -7.74
CA THR A 35 10.15 -1.07 -7.87
C THR A 35 10.00 -2.51 -8.38
N GLY A 36 8.77 -2.96 -8.68
CA GLY A 36 8.50 -4.31 -9.18
C GLY A 36 8.29 -5.37 -8.10
N LYS A 37 8.21 -4.98 -6.82
CA LYS A 37 7.99 -5.93 -5.72
C LYS A 37 6.59 -6.53 -5.72
N THR A 38 6.54 -7.81 -5.39
CA THR A 38 5.29 -8.56 -5.16
C THR A 38 4.70 -8.23 -3.80
N ALA A 39 3.40 -8.45 -3.61
CA ALA A 39 2.75 -8.20 -2.31
C ALA A 39 3.37 -9.01 -1.16
N ALA A 40 3.94 -10.19 -1.45
CA ALA A 40 4.67 -11.00 -0.48
C ALA A 40 6.01 -10.36 -0.07
N GLU A 41 6.79 -9.84 -1.02
CA GLU A 41 8.03 -9.11 -0.71
C GLU A 41 7.75 -7.80 0.04
N VAL A 42 6.74 -7.04 -0.39
CA VAL A 42 6.34 -5.80 0.30
C VAL A 42 5.88 -6.09 1.73
N ALA A 43 5.16 -7.19 1.94
CA ALA A 43 4.74 -7.64 3.25
C ALA A 43 5.94 -7.91 4.17
N LEU A 44 6.99 -8.55 3.66
CA LEU A 44 8.24 -8.76 4.40
C LEU A 44 8.95 -7.44 4.73
N ILE A 45 8.99 -6.49 3.78
CA ILE A 45 9.66 -5.19 3.97
C ILE A 45 8.93 -4.33 5.01
N LEU A 46 7.60 -4.34 5.01
CA LEU A 46 6.78 -3.50 5.89
C LEU A 46 6.33 -4.19 7.20
N ASP A 47 6.78 -5.43 7.44
CA ASP A 47 6.36 -6.33 8.52
C ASP A 47 4.82 -6.45 8.67
N VAL A 48 4.13 -6.65 7.55
CA VAL A 48 2.67 -6.91 7.50
C VAL A 48 2.37 -8.18 6.71
N THR A 49 1.10 -8.55 6.55
CA THR A 49 0.73 -9.69 5.70
C THR A 49 0.51 -9.24 4.25
N ALA A 50 0.69 -10.15 3.29
CA ALA A 50 0.37 -9.88 1.87
C ALA A 50 -1.11 -9.49 1.68
N ARG A 51 -2.01 -9.99 2.52
CA ARG A 51 -3.43 -9.57 2.56
C ARG A 51 -3.55 -8.09 2.93
N THR A 52 -2.83 -7.65 3.96
CA THR A 52 -2.81 -6.24 4.39
C THR A 52 -2.23 -5.34 3.30
N VAL A 53 -1.16 -5.77 2.62
CA VAL A 53 -0.62 -5.06 1.44
C VAL A 53 -1.69 -4.91 0.36
N ASN A 54 -2.35 -6.00 -0.03
CA ASN A 54 -3.40 -5.97 -1.04
C ASN A 54 -4.59 -5.08 -0.65
N PHE A 55 -4.93 -5.02 0.65
CA PHE A 55 -5.93 -4.10 1.16
C PHE A 55 -5.53 -2.63 0.94
N HIS A 56 -4.30 -2.25 1.28
CA HIS A 56 -3.79 -0.90 1.04
C HIS A 56 -3.70 -0.57 -0.46
N VAL A 57 -3.23 -1.49 -1.30
CA VAL A 57 -3.24 -1.33 -2.76
C VAL A 57 -4.67 -1.07 -3.26
N GLY A 58 -5.66 -1.84 -2.80
CA GLY A 58 -7.06 -1.66 -3.19
C GLY A 58 -7.61 -0.30 -2.80
N LYS A 59 -7.29 0.18 -1.59
CA LYS A 59 -7.67 1.53 -1.15
C LYS A 59 -6.97 2.63 -1.95
N ALA A 60 -5.69 2.44 -2.27
CA ALA A 60 -4.94 3.39 -3.10
C ALA A 60 -5.50 3.47 -4.53
N ILE A 61 -5.80 2.32 -5.16
CA ILE A 61 -6.45 2.25 -6.47
C ILE A 61 -7.79 3.00 -6.45
N GLN A 62 -8.62 2.75 -5.44
CA GLN A 62 -9.92 3.42 -5.28
C GLN A 62 -9.78 4.95 -5.16
N LYS A 63 -8.81 5.42 -4.37
CA LYS A 63 -8.58 6.85 -4.14
C LYS A 63 -7.98 7.58 -5.34
N ILE A 64 -7.07 6.91 -6.06
CA ILE A 64 -6.45 7.45 -7.28
C ILE A 64 -7.45 7.38 -8.47
N GLY A 65 -8.45 6.51 -8.41
CA GLY A 65 -9.38 6.27 -9.52
C GLY A 65 -8.75 5.42 -10.64
N ALA A 66 -7.79 4.57 -10.31
CA ALA A 66 -7.12 3.68 -11.26
C ALA A 66 -7.91 2.37 -11.47
N CYS A 67 -7.67 1.69 -12.58
CA CYS A 67 -8.31 0.41 -12.88
C CYS A 67 -7.57 -0.81 -12.31
N ASN A 68 -6.27 -0.66 -12.01
CA ASN A 68 -5.44 -1.73 -11.45
C ASN A 68 -4.20 -1.14 -10.75
N LYS A 69 -3.44 -2.03 -10.10
CA LYS A 69 -2.22 -1.68 -9.35
C LYS A 69 -1.20 -0.91 -10.20
N MET A 70 -0.94 -1.36 -11.44
CA MET A 70 0.06 -0.73 -12.29
C MET A 70 -0.39 0.65 -12.78
N SER A 71 -1.67 0.79 -13.12
CA SER A 71 -2.28 2.08 -13.45
C SER A 71 -2.19 3.05 -12.25
N ALA A 72 -2.43 2.57 -11.02
CA ALA A 72 -2.28 3.37 -9.81
C ALA A 72 -0.83 3.82 -9.59
N VAL A 73 0.14 2.93 -9.77
CA VAL A 73 1.58 3.25 -9.70
C VAL A 73 1.95 4.33 -10.73
N VAL A 74 1.59 4.12 -11.99
CA VAL A 74 1.91 5.08 -13.07
C VAL A 74 1.28 6.44 -12.81
N GLN A 75 0.03 6.48 -12.36
CA GLN A 75 -0.65 7.73 -12.02
C GLN A 75 0.02 8.41 -10.82
N ALA A 76 0.33 7.66 -9.77
CA ALA A 76 1.04 8.17 -8.59
C ALA A 76 2.42 8.76 -8.95
N THR A 77 3.19 8.12 -9.84
CA THR A 77 4.47 8.64 -10.33
C THR A 77 4.28 9.91 -11.15
N LYS A 78 3.30 9.95 -12.06
CA LYS A 78 2.98 11.16 -12.85
C LYS A 78 2.57 12.33 -11.96
N ASP A 79 1.88 12.03 -10.86
CA ASP A 79 1.42 12.99 -9.88
C ASP A 79 2.50 13.44 -8.89
N GLY A 80 3.71 12.85 -8.93
CA GLY A 80 4.81 13.14 -8.01
C GLY A 80 4.67 12.55 -6.60
N VAL A 81 3.73 11.62 -6.41
CA VAL A 81 3.43 10.96 -5.12
C VAL A 81 4.56 10.01 -4.71
N ILE A 82 5.09 9.29 -5.69
CA ILE A 82 6.07 8.20 -5.53
C ILE A 82 7.21 8.33 -6.53
#